data_AF-A0A1H7MQJ1-F1
#
_entry.id   AF-A0A1H7MQJ1-F1
#
_cell.length_a   1.000
_cell.length_b   1.000
_cell.length_c   1.000
_cell.angle_alpha   90.00
_cell.angle_beta   90.00
_cell.angle_gamma   90.00
#
_symmetry.space_group_name_H-M   'P 1'
#
loop_
_entity.id
_entity.type
_entity.pdbx_description
1 polymer ?
#
loop_
_entity_poly.entity_id
_entity_poly.type
_entity_poly.pdbx_seq_one_letter_code
_entity_poly.pdbx_strand_id
1 'polypeptide(L)'
;MTQAKTAGSPFSRIARGLTALLATLAIAVALWQLMSAPQGLQITHERVEGVPITVFNPVTTEPRPVAVIAHGFTGSRQMMQPLAITLARQGYLAITLDFPGHGANPKPFVPDIMDLERRRQLLGGALEHVVDHARAHPASDGRITLMGHSMAGDIMLNHGQQHPGQVRSMVLISPFIAEDTRMEGLDNLLFIFGELEPAALREPALPAFEPHDTAQVQPGMTYGDFTQGHARRLVIAEGAEHMGIIHARQTLLEALAWMEGVDPSELDAPFVDARGPWLGLLFLGIIALAWPLMRALPRVTDPPRGSDMPWRPLWPVAVVPAVLTPLLLWQVPLGGLPLLLSDYLTMHFAVYGLLTWVGLWLLQRRRGNVFGPFPGRTAWGALLVAVCLATTYGTLAVGLPIHAFVTGYLPIPERLVWLPVIFLGTLLFFSADEWLTRGETGTTGAYFFTKMLFLLSLVGAVGLRLEELFFLIIIFPAIAVFLLVYGLLARWTFTATGHPLVGAIAVAFSLAWGMSVTFPLVGD
;
A
#
# COMPACT_ATOMS: atom_id res chain seq x y z
N MET A 1 1.40 15.67 -52.34
CA MET A 1 0.62 14.41 -52.30
C MET A 1 1.61 13.33 -51.92
N THR A 2 1.64 12.78 -50.71
CA THR A 2 0.58 11.99 -50.06
C THR A 2 0.63 12.22 -48.54
N GLN A 3 -0.42 12.85 -48.00
CA GLN A 3 -0.74 12.72 -46.58
C GLN A 3 -1.18 11.26 -46.35
N ALA A 4 -0.25 10.40 -45.94
CA ALA A 4 -0.62 9.17 -45.25
C ALA A 4 -1.08 9.57 -43.85
N LYS A 5 -2.35 9.99 -43.73
CA LYS A 5 -3.06 9.95 -42.45
C LYS A 5 -2.88 8.53 -41.93
N THR A 6 -2.13 8.34 -40.85
CA THR A 6 -2.05 7.07 -40.12
C THR A 6 -3.39 6.82 -39.43
N ALA A 7 -4.43 6.56 -40.23
CA ALA A 7 -5.63 5.91 -39.77
C ALA A 7 -5.18 4.50 -39.35
N GLY A 8 -5.06 4.27 -38.04
CA GLY A 8 -4.75 2.93 -37.53
C GLY A 8 -5.66 1.90 -38.19
N SER A 9 -5.08 0.76 -38.58
CA SER A 9 -5.78 -0.28 -39.34
C SER A 9 -7.14 -0.59 -38.69
N PRO A 10 -8.19 -0.93 -39.47
CA PRO A 10 -9.50 -1.27 -38.92
C PRO A 10 -9.40 -2.35 -37.82
N PHE A 11 -8.47 -3.29 -37.97
CA PHE A 11 -8.11 -4.28 -36.95
C PHE A 11 -7.68 -3.67 -35.61
N SER A 12 -6.84 -2.62 -35.62
CA SER A 12 -6.42 -1.90 -34.40
C SER A 12 -7.56 -1.13 -33.74
N ARG A 13 -8.56 -0.67 -34.49
CA ARG A 13 -9.76 -0.03 -33.91
C ARG A 13 -10.67 -1.05 -33.25
N ILE A 14 -10.92 -2.17 -33.92
CA ILE A 14 -11.72 -3.28 -33.39
C ILE A 14 -11.08 -3.85 -32.12
N ALA A 15 -9.77 -4.13 -32.15
CA ALA A 15 -9.03 -4.63 -30.98
C ALA A 15 -9.15 -3.68 -29.77
N ARG A 16 -8.99 -2.37 -29.98
CA ARG A 16 -9.17 -1.38 -28.90
C ARG A 16 -10.59 -1.34 -28.36
N GLY A 17 -11.61 -1.42 -29.24
CA GLY A 17 -13.01 -1.47 -28.84
C GLY A 17 -13.34 -2.73 -28.02
N LEU A 18 -12.87 -3.90 -28.48
CA LEU A 18 -13.05 -5.17 -27.77
C LEU A 18 -12.34 -5.17 -26.41
N THR A 19 -11.10 -4.69 -26.33
CA THR A 19 -10.38 -4.58 -25.05
C THR A 19 -11.11 -3.65 -24.09
N ALA A 20 -11.58 -2.48 -24.55
CA ALA A 20 -12.33 -1.55 -23.71
C ALA A 20 -13.63 -2.18 -23.18
N LEU A 21 -14.37 -2.91 -24.03
CA LEU A 21 -15.60 -3.60 -23.65
C LEU A 21 -15.33 -4.68 -22.59
N LEU A 22 -14.39 -5.59 -22.85
CA LEU A 22 -14.05 -6.68 -21.93
C LEU A 22 -13.50 -6.17 -20.60
N ALA A 23 -12.64 -5.15 -20.65
CA ALA A 23 -12.09 -4.52 -19.45
C ALA A 23 -13.18 -3.83 -18.61
N THR A 24 -14.12 -3.15 -19.26
CA THR A 24 -15.27 -2.52 -18.57
C THR A 24 -16.17 -3.56 -17.92
N LEU A 25 -16.45 -4.67 -18.61
CA LEU A 25 -17.23 -5.78 -18.05
C LEU A 25 -16.52 -6.42 -16.86
N ALA A 26 -15.20 -6.66 -16.97
CA ALA A 26 -14.39 -7.19 -15.87
C ALA A 26 -14.44 -6.27 -14.64
N ILE A 27 -14.28 -4.95 -14.83
CA ILE A 27 -14.42 -3.95 -13.77
C ILE A 27 -15.83 -4.03 -13.13
N ALA A 28 -16.89 -4.05 -13.94
CA ALA A 28 -18.26 -4.10 -13.45
C ALA A 28 -18.54 -5.35 -12.61
N VAL A 29 -18.12 -6.53 -13.08
CA VAL A 29 -18.26 -7.80 -12.35
C VAL A 29 -17.45 -7.80 -11.06
N ALA A 30 -16.21 -7.32 -11.10
CA ALA A 30 -15.37 -7.24 -9.91
C ALA A 30 -15.97 -6.30 -8.85
N LEU A 31 -16.43 -5.12 -9.27
CA LEU A 31 -17.10 -4.16 -8.38
C LEU A 31 -18.38 -4.74 -7.80
N TRP A 32 -19.21 -5.43 -8.61
CA TRP A 32 -20.40 -6.10 -8.12
C TRP A 32 -20.06 -7.06 -6.97
N GLN A 33 -19.05 -7.92 -7.15
CA GLN A 33 -18.67 -8.92 -6.15
C GLN A 33 -18.11 -8.27 -4.87
N LEU A 34 -17.24 -7.28 -5.02
CA LEU A 34 -16.65 -6.55 -3.89
C LEU A 34 -17.71 -5.78 -3.10
N MET A 35 -18.66 -5.14 -3.79
CA MET A 35 -19.75 -4.39 -3.15
C MET A 35 -20.83 -5.29 -2.56
N SER A 36 -20.90 -6.57 -2.98
CA SER A 36 -21.86 -7.53 -2.43
C SER A 36 -21.41 -8.14 -1.10
N ALA A 37 -20.09 -8.16 -0.82
CA ALA A 37 -19.54 -8.73 0.41
C ALA A 37 -20.15 -8.13 1.71
N PRO A 38 -20.30 -6.81 1.87
CA PRO A 38 -20.90 -6.22 3.07
C PRO A 38 -22.43 -6.22 3.10
N GLN A 39 -23.13 -6.86 2.15
CA GLN A 39 -24.61 -6.86 2.15
C GLN A 39 -25.17 -7.39 3.47
N GLY A 40 -26.24 -6.77 3.98
CA GLY A 40 -26.83 -7.15 5.26
C GLY A 40 -26.13 -6.59 6.50
N LEU A 41 -25.09 -5.77 6.32
CA LEU A 41 -24.43 -5.03 7.40
C LEU A 41 -24.84 -3.56 7.39
N GLN A 42 -24.96 -2.97 8.58
CA GLN A 42 -24.96 -1.53 8.78
C GLN A 42 -23.53 -1.08 9.03
N ILE A 43 -22.96 -0.33 8.09
CA ILE A 43 -21.58 0.18 8.19
C ILE A 43 -21.65 1.67 8.47
N THR A 44 -21.16 2.10 9.63
CA THR A 44 -21.07 3.51 10.01
C THR A 44 -19.62 3.95 10.14
N HIS A 45 -19.37 5.22 9.84
CA HIS A 45 -18.06 5.84 10.00
C HIS A 45 -18.17 6.91 11.08
N GLU A 46 -17.37 6.77 12.12
CA GLU A 46 -17.48 7.56 13.34
C GLU A 46 -16.09 8.05 13.78
N ARG A 47 -16.08 8.94 14.78
CA ARG A 47 -14.87 9.37 15.47
C ARG A 47 -15.09 9.25 16.97
N VAL A 48 -14.22 8.52 17.65
CA VAL A 48 -14.25 8.32 19.10
C VAL A 48 -13.04 9.02 19.68
N GLU A 49 -13.25 10.09 20.47
CA GLU A 49 -12.15 10.88 21.03
C GLU A 49 -11.10 11.28 19.97
N GLY A 50 -11.59 11.64 18.77
CA GLY A 50 -10.76 12.00 17.61
C GLY A 50 -10.26 10.83 16.77
N VAL A 51 -10.28 9.59 17.26
CA VAL A 51 -9.87 8.36 16.54
C VAL A 51 -10.91 7.98 15.49
N PRO A 52 -10.59 7.98 14.19
CA PRO A 52 -11.52 7.52 13.16
C PRO A 52 -11.75 6.02 13.26
N ILE A 53 -13.02 5.60 13.27
CA ILE A 53 -13.42 4.20 13.30
C ILE A 53 -14.44 3.86 12.22
N THR A 54 -14.51 2.60 11.81
CA THR A 54 -15.64 2.03 11.06
C THR A 54 -16.27 0.93 11.88
N VAL A 55 -17.58 1.03 12.13
CA VAL A 55 -18.36 0.01 12.82
C VAL A 55 -19.10 -0.83 11.78
N PHE A 56 -18.94 -2.15 11.85
CA PHE A 56 -19.62 -3.14 11.03
C PHE A 56 -20.63 -3.86 11.91
N ASN A 57 -21.87 -3.39 11.87
CA ASN A 57 -22.95 -3.88 12.72
C ASN A 57 -23.87 -4.83 11.94
N PRO A 58 -24.11 -6.06 12.39
CA PRO A 58 -25.07 -6.95 11.76
C PRO A 58 -26.51 -6.48 12.07
N VAL A 59 -27.46 -6.66 11.14
CA VAL A 59 -28.86 -6.27 11.36
C VAL A 59 -29.56 -7.29 12.28
N THR A 60 -29.41 -7.14 13.58
CA THR A 60 -30.05 -8.01 14.60
C THR A 60 -30.22 -7.25 15.92
N THR A 61 -31.13 -7.74 16.77
CA THR A 61 -31.60 -7.06 17.99
C THR A 61 -30.88 -7.48 19.27
N GLU A 62 -30.09 -8.54 19.24
CA GLU A 62 -29.42 -9.06 20.45
C GLU A 62 -28.01 -8.49 20.63
N PRO A 63 -27.60 -8.15 21.88
CA PRO A 63 -26.21 -7.82 22.19
C PRO A 63 -25.25 -8.96 21.80
N ARG A 64 -24.03 -8.65 21.36
CA ARG A 64 -23.05 -9.61 20.83
C ARG A 64 -21.61 -9.28 21.22
N PRO A 65 -20.68 -10.25 21.11
CA PRO A 65 -19.27 -9.98 21.29
C PRO A 65 -18.75 -9.01 20.25
N VAL A 66 -17.74 -8.23 20.65
CA VAL A 66 -17.14 -7.19 19.81
C VAL A 66 -15.70 -7.55 19.47
N ALA A 67 -15.35 -7.44 18.19
CA ALA A 67 -13.99 -7.48 17.72
C ALA A 67 -13.49 -6.04 17.47
N VAL A 68 -12.47 -5.61 18.21
CA VAL A 68 -11.76 -4.35 17.95
C VAL A 68 -10.50 -4.67 17.15
N ILE A 69 -10.42 -4.14 15.94
CA ILE A 69 -9.48 -4.57 14.91
C ILE A 69 -8.56 -3.41 14.51
N ALA A 70 -7.26 -3.60 14.66
CA ALA A 70 -6.26 -2.57 14.39
C ALA A 70 -5.25 -2.99 13.32
N HIS A 71 -4.82 -2.01 12.52
CA HIS A 71 -3.89 -2.21 11.41
C HIS A 71 -2.42 -2.04 11.85
N GLY A 72 -1.49 -2.54 11.04
CA GLY A 72 -0.05 -2.34 11.21
C GLY A 72 0.47 -0.99 10.70
N PHE A 73 1.79 -0.82 10.69
CA PHE A 73 2.45 0.39 10.22
C PHE A 73 2.16 0.66 8.72
N THR A 74 1.96 1.92 8.31
CA THR A 74 1.42 2.34 6.98
C THR A 74 0.02 1.82 6.63
N GLY A 75 -0.68 1.19 7.59
CA GLY A 75 -2.03 0.67 7.40
C GLY A 75 -3.15 1.69 7.58
N SER A 76 -4.38 1.21 7.54
CA SER A 76 -5.61 1.97 7.81
C SER A 76 -6.75 1.02 8.21
N ARG A 77 -7.86 1.57 8.73
CA ARG A 77 -9.09 0.83 9.03
C ARG A 77 -9.66 0.09 7.81
N GLN A 78 -9.45 0.61 6.60
CA GLN A 78 -9.89 -0.04 5.35
C GLN A 78 -9.13 -1.35 5.08
N MET A 79 -7.86 -1.41 5.47
CA MET A 79 -7.02 -2.60 5.32
C MET A 79 -7.55 -3.79 6.11
N MET A 80 -8.21 -3.53 7.23
CA MET A 80 -8.76 -4.55 8.12
C MET A 80 -10.22 -4.94 7.80
N GLN A 81 -10.83 -4.35 6.77
CA GLN A 81 -12.21 -4.64 6.36
C GLN A 81 -12.52 -6.13 6.12
N PRO A 82 -11.65 -6.93 5.45
CA PRO A 82 -12.00 -8.33 5.17
C PRO A 82 -12.26 -9.13 6.45
N LEU A 83 -11.47 -8.87 7.49
CA LEU A 83 -11.65 -9.46 8.81
C LEU A 83 -12.94 -8.97 9.46
N ALA A 84 -13.18 -7.66 9.44
CA ALA A 84 -14.38 -7.06 10.01
C ALA A 84 -15.69 -7.55 9.35
N ILE A 85 -15.72 -7.64 8.01
CA ILE A 85 -16.88 -8.12 7.25
C ILE A 85 -17.08 -9.62 7.49
N THR A 86 -16.01 -10.42 7.52
CA THR A 86 -16.09 -11.86 7.82
C THR A 86 -16.77 -12.10 9.17
N LEU A 87 -16.33 -11.38 10.21
CA LEU A 87 -16.91 -11.49 11.55
C LEU A 87 -18.34 -10.93 11.61
N ALA A 88 -18.58 -9.76 11.03
CA ALA A 88 -19.90 -9.13 11.08
C ALA A 88 -20.97 -9.92 10.32
N ARG A 89 -20.60 -10.58 9.22
CA ARG A 89 -21.48 -11.50 8.50
C ARG A 89 -21.87 -12.74 9.32
N GLN A 90 -21.13 -13.03 10.39
CA GLN A 90 -21.38 -14.11 11.34
C GLN A 90 -21.99 -13.62 12.66
N GLY A 91 -22.47 -12.38 12.70
CA GLY A 91 -23.22 -11.87 13.84
C GLY A 91 -22.37 -11.17 14.90
N TYR A 92 -21.07 -10.98 14.69
CA TYR A 92 -20.22 -10.18 15.60
C TYR A 92 -20.34 -8.68 15.33
N LEU A 93 -20.16 -7.86 16.35
CA LEU A 93 -19.89 -6.44 16.14
C LEU A 93 -18.40 -6.30 15.81
N ALA A 94 -18.03 -5.69 14.69
CA ALA A 94 -16.63 -5.47 14.38
C ALA A 94 -16.33 -3.98 14.22
N ILE A 95 -15.25 -3.51 14.84
CA ILE A 95 -14.83 -2.11 14.82
C ILE A 95 -13.39 -2.05 14.33
N THR A 96 -13.15 -1.32 13.25
CA THR A 96 -11.80 -1.04 12.74
C THR A 96 -11.41 0.40 13.05
N LEU A 97 -10.15 0.66 13.39
CA LEU A 97 -9.66 2.00 13.73
C LEU A 97 -8.47 2.46 12.89
N ASP A 98 -8.30 3.78 12.76
CA ASP A 98 -7.08 4.41 12.24
C ASP A 98 -6.21 4.89 13.42
N PHE A 99 -5.05 4.27 13.61
CA PHE A 99 -4.08 4.72 14.62
C PHE A 99 -3.57 6.15 14.33
N PRO A 100 -3.11 6.90 15.35
CA PRO A 100 -2.41 8.16 15.15
C PRO A 100 -1.39 8.12 14.02
N GLY A 101 -1.44 9.12 13.15
CA GLY A 101 -0.61 9.34 11.98
C GLY A 101 -0.97 8.46 10.79
N HIS A 102 -1.94 7.57 10.90
CA HIS A 102 -2.31 6.62 9.85
C HIS A 102 -3.73 6.88 9.33
N GLY A 103 -4.02 6.38 8.13
CA GLY A 103 -5.33 6.53 7.49
C GLY A 103 -5.86 7.98 7.54
N ALA A 104 -7.07 8.14 8.08
CA ALA A 104 -7.72 9.43 8.25
C ALA A 104 -7.46 10.12 9.60
N ASN A 105 -6.53 9.62 10.42
CA ASN A 105 -6.20 10.18 11.73
C ASN A 105 -5.15 11.30 11.59
N PRO A 106 -5.50 12.57 11.88
CA PRO A 106 -4.59 13.70 11.72
C PRO A 106 -3.61 13.87 12.90
N LYS A 107 -3.80 13.13 14.01
CA LYS A 107 -2.90 13.21 15.16
C LYS A 107 -1.54 12.64 14.74
N PRO A 108 -0.40 13.34 14.89
CA PRO A 108 0.89 12.80 14.46
C PRO A 108 1.29 11.52 15.19
N PHE A 109 1.97 10.63 14.47
CA PHE A 109 2.65 9.45 14.97
C PHE A 109 4.05 9.82 15.50
N VAL A 110 4.69 8.89 16.20
CA VAL A 110 6.06 9.08 16.70
C VAL A 110 7.06 9.25 15.54
N PRO A 111 8.01 10.20 15.63
CA PRO A 111 9.04 10.37 14.60
C PRO A 111 10.01 9.19 14.51
N ASP A 112 10.33 8.59 15.66
CA ASP A 112 11.14 7.38 15.75
C ASP A 112 10.24 6.18 16.07
N ILE A 113 10.14 5.25 15.12
CA ILE A 113 9.34 4.03 15.29
C ILE A 113 9.93 3.09 16.36
N MET A 114 11.20 3.25 16.70
CA MET A 114 11.91 2.46 17.70
C MET A 114 11.71 2.97 19.13
N ASP A 115 11.10 4.15 19.31
CA ASP A 115 10.66 4.64 20.62
C ASP A 115 9.42 3.86 21.09
N LEU A 116 9.66 2.67 21.65
CA LEU A 116 8.64 1.72 22.07
C LEU A 116 7.70 2.31 23.12
N GLU A 117 8.24 3.04 24.11
CA GLU A 117 7.47 3.60 25.22
C GLU A 117 6.47 4.65 24.70
N ARG A 118 6.96 5.62 23.93
CA ARG A 118 6.12 6.68 23.38
C ARG A 118 5.09 6.12 22.39
N ARG A 119 5.49 5.13 21.58
CA ARG A 119 4.59 4.45 20.64
C ARG A 119 3.48 3.72 21.39
N ARG A 120 3.81 2.94 22.43
CA ARG A 120 2.83 2.24 23.26
C ARG A 120 1.86 3.20 23.94
N GLN A 121 2.36 4.29 24.51
CA GLN A 121 1.51 5.31 25.13
C GLN A 121 0.54 5.94 24.11
N LEU A 122 1.06 6.35 22.95
CA LEU A 122 0.26 7.04 21.93
C LEU A 122 -0.80 6.12 21.30
N LEU A 123 -0.39 4.93 20.86
CA LEU A 123 -1.27 3.98 20.20
C LEU A 123 -2.19 3.25 21.19
N GLY A 124 -1.69 2.96 22.39
CA GLY A 124 -2.44 2.34 23.48
C GLY A 124 -3.59 3.22 23.95
N GLY A 125 -3.38 4.52 24.13
CA GLY A 125 -4.48 5.44 24.46
C GLY A 125 -5.54 5.56 23.36
N ALA A 126 -5.13 5.49 22.08
CA ALA A 126 -6.08 5.44 20.98
C ALA A 126 -6.87 4.12 20.94
N LEU A 127 -6.23 2.99 21.24
CA LEU A 127 -6.88 1.68 21.35
C LEU A 127 -7.87 1.66 22.53
N GLU A 128 -7.47 2.19 23.69
CA GLU A 128 -8.28 2.25 24.91
C GLU A 128 -9.60 3.01 24.68
N HIS A 129 -9.56 4.19 24.07
CA HIS A 129 -10.77 4.93 23.70
C HIS A 129 -11.74 4.10 22.84
N VAL A 130 -11.21 3.31 21.89
CA VAL A 130 -12.02 2.47 21.01
C VAL A 130 -12.55 1.24 21.75
N VAL A 131 -11.77 0.64 22.65
CA VAL A 131 -12.21 -0.49 23.49
C VAL A 131 -13.33 -0.07 24.45
N ASP A 132 -13.22 1.10 25.07
CA ASP A 132 -14.26 1.63 25.95
C ASP A 132 -15.54 1.94 25.18
N HIS A 133 -15.42 2.55 24.00
CA HIS A 133 -16.55 2.76 23.10
C HIS A 133 -17.17 1.43 22.65
N ALA A 134 -16.37 0.43 22.29
CA ALA A 134 -16.83 -0.90 21.89
C ALA A 134 -17.61 -1.59 23.01
N ARG A 135 -17.16 -1.46 24.26
CA ARG A 135 -17.81 -2.02 25.45
C ARG A 135 -19.13 -1.30 25.75
N ALA A 136 -19.17 0.02 25.60
CA ALA A 136 -20.35 0.85 25.85
C ALA A 136 -21.37 0.84 24.69
N HIS A 137 -21.01 0.29 23.52
CA HIS A 137 -21.86 0.30 22.34
C HIS A 137 -23.17 -0.48 22.60
N PRO A 138 -24.36 0.02 22.21
CA PRO A 138 -25.64 -0.62 22.54
C PRO A 138 -25.81 -2.05 22.02
N ALA A 139 -25.14 -2.39 20.91
CA ALA A 139 -25.13 -3.75 20.35
C ALA A 139 -24.10 -4.68 20.98
N SER A 140 -23.29 -4.21 21.94
CA SER A 140 -22.25 -4.98 22.62
C SER A 140 -22.83 -5.76 23.80
N ASP A 141 -22.41 -7.02 23.96
CA ASP A 141 -22.66 -7.81 25.18
C ASP A 141 -21.53 -7.66 26.23
N GLY A 142 -20.57 -6.76 25.97
CA GLY A 142 -19.44 -6.48 26.84
C GLY A 142 -18.22 -7.39 26.63
N ARG A 143 -18.33 -8.50 25.89
CA ARG A 143 -17.17 -9.36 25.58
C ARG A 143 -16.35 -8.76 24.44
N ILE A 144 -15.07 -8.49 24.72
CA ILE A 144 -14.15 -7.87 23.75
C ILE A 144 -13.08 -8.86 23.33
N THR A 145 -12.84 -8.92 22.01
CA THR A 145 -11.68 -9.57 21.40
C THR A 145 -10.88 -8.50 20.66
N LEU A 146 -9.56 -8.50 20.86
CA LEU A 146 -8.65 -7.62 20.11
C LEU A 146 -8.04 -8.37 18.93
N MET A 147 -7.98 -7.73 17.76
CA MET A 147 -7.34 -8.32 16.58
C MET A 147 -6.39 -7.35 15.91
N GLY A 148 -5.11 -7.71 15.78
CA GLY A 148 -4.07 -6.77 15.38
C GLY A 148 -3.12 -7.34 14.34
N HIS A 149 -2.73 -6.52 13.37
CA HIS A 149 -1.67 -6.84 12.42
C HIS A 149 -0.34 -6.15 12.76
N SER A 150 0.77 -6.88 12.70
CA SER A 150 2.13 -6.33 12.78
C SER A 150 2.33 -5.42 14.01
N MET A 151 2.59 -4.12 13.81
CA MET A 151 2.73 -3.12 14.87
C MET A 151 1.61 -3.15 15.92
N ALA A 152 0.37 -3.47 15.53
CA ALA A 152 -0.75 -3.54 16.45
C ALA A 152 -0.61 -4.62 17.52
N GLY A 153 0.18 -5.68 17.27
CA GLY A 153 0.35 -6.79 18.20
C GLY A 153 0.93 -6.36 19.53
N ASP A 154 2.05 -5.64 19.51
CA ASP A 154 2.69 -5.04 20.69
C ASP A 154 1.73 -4.14 21.48
N ILE A 155 0.93 -3.34 20.79
CA ILE A 155 -0.05 -2.44 21.42
C ILE A 155 -1.16 -3.23 22.12
N MET A 156 -1.66 -4.30 21.49
CA MET A 156 -2.73 -5.12 22.07
C MET A 156 -2.25 -5.98 23.24
N LEU A 157 -1.07 -6.58 23.13
CA LEU A 157 -0.44 -7.32 24.22
C LEU A 157 -0.20 -6.41 25.43
N ASN A 158 0.33 -5.21 25.21
CA ASN A 158 0.52 -4.21 26.26
C ASN A 158 -0.82 -3.77 26.89
N HIS A 159 -1.85 -3.54 26.06
CA HIS A 159 -3.18 -3.18 26.55
C HIS A 159 -3.78 -4.28 27.44
N GLY A 160 -3.66 -5.56 27.05
CA GLY A 160 -4.13 -6.68 27.87
C GLY A 160 -3.43 -6.81 29.22
N GLN A 161 -2.11 -6.54 29.27
CA GLN A 161 -1.36 -6.51 30.52
C GLN A 161 -1.81 -5.38 31.45
N GLN A 162 -2.11 -4.20 30.89
CA GLN A 162 -2.57 -3.04 31.65
C GLN A 162 -4.02 -3.19 32.14
N HIS A 163 -4.81 -4.03 31.47
CA HIS A 163 -6.24 -4.21 31.72
C HIS A 163 -6.61 -5.69 31.90
N PRO A 164 -6.06 -6.37 32.93
CA PRO A 164 -6.29 -7.80 33.12
C PRO A 164 -7.78 -8.13 33.27
N GLY A 165 -8.24 -9.17 32.58
CA GLY A 165 -9.62 -9.65 32.58
C GLY A 165 -10.62 -8.78 31.79
N GLN A 166 -10.15 -7.73 31.10
CA GLN A 166 -11.02 -6.85 30.30
C GLN A 166 -11.14 -7.26 28.82
N VAL A 167 -10.26 -8.15 28.35
CA VAL A 167 -10.20 -8.65 26.97
C VAL A 167 -10.26 -10.18 27.05
N ARG A 168 -11.28 -10.79 26.43
CA ARG A 168 -11.52 -12.23 26.47
C ARG A 168 -10.51 -13.03 25.65
N SER A 169 -10.06 -12.48 24.53
CA SER A 169 -9.11 -13.11 23.64
C SER A 169 -8.42 -12.11 22.72
N MET A 170 -7.32 -12.55 22.10
CA MET A 170 -6.60 -11.80 21.08
C MET A 170 -6.32 -12.66 19.85
N VAL A 171 -6.41 -12.05 18.66
CA VAL A 171 -5.98 -12.62 17.38
C VAL A 171 -4.86 -11.74 16.82
N LEU A 172 -3.63 -12.24 16.89
CA LEU A 172 -2.41 -11.51 16.56
C LEU A 172 -1.86 -12.02 15.24
N ILE A 173 -1.96 -11.20 14.20
CA ILE A 173 -1.63 -11.55 12.81
C ILE A 173 -0.26 -10.95 12.47
N SER A 174 0.74 -11.81 12.26
CA SER A 174 2.15 -11.47 12.08
C SER A 174 2.62 -10.38 13.05
N PRO A 175 2.36 -10.51 14.37
CA PRO A 175 2.56 -9.42 15.31
C PRO A 175 4.05 -9.07 15.47
N PHE A 176 4.33 -7.77 15.64
CA PHE A 176 5.55 -7.35 16.32
C PHE A 176 5.37 -7.61 17.82
N ILE A 177 6.32 -8.31 18.44
CA ILE A 177 6.35 -8.60 19.86
C ILE A 177 7.70 -8.11 20.37
N ALA A 178 7.69 -7.11 21.25
CA ALA A 178 8.93 -6.58 21.82
C ALA A 178 9.51 -7.53 22.87
N GLU A 179 10.82 -7.49 23.07
CA GLU A 179 11.55 -8.38 24.00
C GLU A 179 11.05 -8.28 25.46
N ASP A 180 10.53 -7.13 25.86
CA ASP A 180 10.00 -6.89 27.22
C ASP A 180 8.53 -7.34 27.39
N THR A 181 7.91 -7.90 26.34
CA THR A 181 6.51 -8.32 26.37
C THR A 181 6.33 -9.61 27.16
N ARG A 182 5.61 -9.52 28.28
CA ARG A 182 5.18 -10.66 29.10
C ARG A 182 3.88 -11.28 28.59
N MET A 183 3.80 -12.60 28.53
CA MET A 183 2.60 -13.31 28.05
C MET A 183 1.71 -13.82 29.19
N GLU A 184 2.23 -13.80 30.41
CA GLU A 184 1.57 -14.27 31.61
C GLU A 184 0.36 -13.39 31.96
N GLY A 185 -0.76 -14.03 32.32
CA GLY A 185 -1.99 -13.34 32.70
C GLY A 185 -2.81 -12.78 31.54
N LEU A 186 -2.34 -12.91 30.29
CA LEU A 186 -3.14 -12.60 29.11
C LEU A 186 -4.14 -13.72 28.82
N ASP A 187 -5.38 -13.36 28.53
CA ASP A 187 -6.41 -14.32 28.13
C ASP A 187 -6.19 -14.80 26.67
N ASN A 188 -6.72 -15.98 26.36
CA ASN A 188 -6.80 -16.66 25.05
C ASN A 188 -6.04 -15.98 23.88
N LEU A 189 -4.88 -16.50 23.50
CA LEU A 189 -4.03 -15.92 22.45
C LEU A 189 -3.96 -16.81 21.20
N LEU A 190 -4.31 -16.23 20.05
CA LEU A 190 -4.06 -16.81 18.73
C LEU A 190 -2.98 -16.01 18.00
N PHE A 191 -1.93 -16.69 17.55
CA PHE A 191 -0.89 -16.14 16.70
C PHE A 191 -1.01 -16.72 15.29
N ILE A 192 -1.03 -15.87 14.26
CA ILE A 192 -1.10 -16.31 12.86
C ILE A 192 0.09 -15.70 12.11
N PHE A 193 0.96 -16.53 11.55
CA PHE A 193 2.13 -16.11 10.78
C PHE A 193 2.04 -16.58 9.33
N GLY A 194 2.66 -15.87 8.41
CA GLY A 194 2.76 -16.25 7.01
C GLY A 194 3.82 -17.33 6.81
N GLU A 195 3.57 -18.24 5.88
CA GLU A 195 4.56 -19.26 5.50
C GLU A 195 5.82 -18.64 4.91
N LEU A 196 5.68 -17.54 4.14
CA LEU A 196 6.78 -16.86 3.45
C LEU A 196 7.56 -15.89 4.35
N GLU A 197 7.19 -15.78 5.62
CA GLU A 197 7.86 -14.93 6.60
C GLU A 197 9.09 -15.62 7.22
N PRO A 198 10.13 -14.85 7.61
CA PRO A 198 11.27 -15.39 8.35
C PRO A 198 10.83 -16.07 9.64
N ALA A 199 11.37 -17.27 9.91
CA ALA A 199 11.06 -18.03 11.12
C ALA A 199 11.31 -17.25 12.42
N ALA A 200 12.30 -16.35 12.42
CA ALA A 200 12.64 -15.48 13.55
C ALA A 200 11.47 -14.57 14.02
N LEU A 201 10.47 -14.29 13.16
CA LEU A 201 9.28 -13.54 13.59
C LEU A 201 8.36 -14.35 14.50
N ARG A 202 8.46 -15.69 14.50
CA ARG A 202 7.60 -16.59 15.27
C ARG A 202 8.14 -16.87 16.67
N GLU A 203 9.47 -16.82 16.83
CA GLU A 203 10.17 -17.14 18.08
C GLU A 203 9.66 -16.32 19.27
N PRO A 204 9.41 -14.99 19.15
CA PRO A 204 8.89 -14.17 20.25
C PRO A 204 7.47 -14.55 20.73
N ALA A 205 6.71 -15.34 19.96
CA ALA A 205 5.39 -15.83 20.38
C ALA A 205 5.46 -17.12 21.21
N LEU A 206 6.57 -17.87 21.14
CA LEU A 206 6.73 -19.15 21.83
C LEU A 206 6.61 -19.07 23.37
N PRO A 207 7.04 -17.98 24.05
CA PRO A 207 6.83 -17.83 25.49
C PRO A 207 5.36 -17.91 25.92
N ALA A 208 4.41 -17.57 25.03
CA ALA A 208 2.98 -17.73 25.31
C ALA A 208 2.54 -19.19 25.52
N PHE A 209 3.39 -20.15 25.17
CA PHE A 209 3.16 -21.59 25.28
C PHE A 209 4.00 -22.25 26.38
N GLU A 210 4.77 -21.52 27.21
CA GLU A 210 5.62 -22.08 28.26
C GLU A 210 4.95 -23.08 29.24
N PRO A 211 3.65 -22.98 29.59
CA PRO A 211 2.96 -24.05 30.32
C PRO A 211 2.97 -25.40 29.58
N HIS A 212 3.30 -25.39 28.30
CA HIS A 212 3.50 -26.52 27.41
C HIS A 212 4.98 -26.58 26.96
N ASP A 213 5.42 -27.74 26.46
CA ASP A 213 6.77 -27.84 25.91
C ASP A 213 6.84 -27.01 24.60
N THR A 214 7.54 -25.87 24.65
CA THR A 214 7.68 -24.94 23.51
C THR A 214 8.35 -25.60 22.31
N ALA A 215 9.19 -26.62 22.53
CA ALA A 215 9.81 -27.40 21.47
C ALA A 215 8.82 -28.32 20.73
N GLN A 216 7.61 -28.51 21.28
CA GLN A 216 6.55 -29.36 20.73
C GLN A 216 5.32 -28.58 20.24
N VAL A 217 5.40 -27.24 20.14
CA VAL A 217 4.30 -26.42 19.60
C VAL A 217 4.09 -26.76 18.13
N GLN A 218 2.92 -27.32 17.82
CA GLN A 218 2.51 -27.71 16.48
C GLN A 218 1.56 -26.67 15.89
N PRO A 219 1.85 -26.16 14.67
CA PRO A 219 0.94 -25.25 13.99
C PRO A 219 -0.47 -25.84 13.84
N GLY A 220 -1.49 -25.04 14.14
CA GLY A 220 -2.91 -25.41 14.06
C GLY A 220 -3.44 -26.15 15.29
N MET A 221 -2.59 -26.58 16.23
CA MET A 221 -3.02 -27.25 17.46
C MET A 221 -3.41 -26.22 18.52
N THR A 222 -4.58 -26.42 19.13
CA THR A 222 -5.02 -25.64 20.29
C THR A 222 -4.50 -26.27 21.57
N TYR A 223 -3.82 -25.47 22.38
CA TYR A 223 -3.37 -25.84 23.73
C TYR A 223 -4.19 -25.06 24.76
N GLY A 224 -4.35 -25.61 25.97
CA GLY A 224 -5.12 -24.99 27.03
C GLY A 224 -6.64 -25.10 26.85
N ASP A 225 -7.39 -24.22 27.51
CA ASP A 225 -8.85 -24.23 27.57
C ASP A 225 -9.41 -22.80 27.41
N PHE A 226 -10.39 -22.65 26.51
CA PHE A 226 -10.99 -21.34 26.19
C PHE A 226 -11.80 -20.76 27.37
N THR A 227 -12.46 -21.61 28.15
CA THR A 227 -13.33 -21.20 29.26
C THR A 227 -12.51 -20.72 30.45
N GLN A 228 -11.33 -21.29 30.66
CA GLN A 228 -10.37 -20.89 31.68
C GLN A 228 -9.47 -19.72 31.24
N GLY A 229 -9.62 -19.22 30.01
CA GLY A 229 -8.88 -18.06 29.51
C GLY A 229 -7.44 -18.35 29.10
N HIS A 230 -6.98 -19.59 29.12
CA HIS A 230 -5.58 -19.93 28.83
C HIS A 230 -5.41 -20.70 27.51
N ALA A 231 -6.35 -20.59 26.57
CA ALA A 231 -6.20 -21.18 25.25
C ALA A 231 -5.06 -20.50 24.46
N ARG A 232 -4.28 -21.29 23.73
CA ARG A 232 -3.16 -20.84 22.90
C ARG A 232 -3.15 -21.60 21.58
N ARG A 233 -3.03 -20.90 20.45
CA ARG A 233 -2.84 -21.53 19.15
C ARG A 233 -1.86 -20.70 18.32
N LEU A 234 -0.97 -21.37 17.61
CA LEU A 234 -0.11 -20.77 16.59
C LEU A 234 -0.47 -21.36 15.24
N VAL A 235 -0.65 -20.54 14.22
CA VAL A 235 -1.02 -20.95 12.86
C VAL A 235 0.00 -20.42 11.86
N ILE A 236 0.29 -21.23 10.84
CA ILE A 236 1.05 -20.82 9.67
C ILE A 236 0.09 -20.77 8.48
N ALA A 237 -0.11 -19.58 7.91
CA ALA A 237 -0.94 -19.33 6.75
C ALA A 237 -0.18 -19.64 5.46
N GLU A 238 -0.65 -20.65 4.71
CA GLU A 238 -0.01 -21.13 3.48
C GLU A 238 0.09 -20.02 2.42
N GLY A 239 1.25 -19.92 1.77
CA GLY A 239 1.51 -18.99 0.66
C GLY A 239 1.40 -17.49 1.00
N ALA A 240 1.24 -17.15 2.27
CA ALA A 240 1.09 -15.76 2.71
C ALA A 240 2.43 -15.11 3.07
N GLU A 241 2.61 -13.88 2.60
CA GLU A 241 3.66 -12.96 3.06
C GLU A 241 3.09 -11.94 4.07
N HIS A 242 3.97 -11.13 4.66
CA HIS A 242 3.68 -10.25 5.81
C HIS A 242 2.50 -9.29 5.62
N MET A 243 2.30 -8.76 4.40
CA MET A 243 1.22 -7.81 4.11
C MET A 243 -0.05 -8.49 3.64
N GLY A 244 0.05 -9.55 2.85
CA GLY A 244 -1.06 -10.29 2.25
C GLY A 244 -1.76 -11.23 3.21
N ILE A 245 -1.13 -11.58 4.34
CA ILE A 245 -1.69 -12.50 5.35
C ILE A 245 -3.08 -12.08 5.87
N ILE A 246 -3.36 -10.78 5.98
CA ILE A 246 -4.67 -10.27 6.43
C ILE A 246 -5.80 -10.52 5.41
N HIS A 247 -5.45 -10.86 4.17
CA HIS A 247 -6.38 -11.24 3.11
C HIS A 247 -6.42 -12.75 2.90
N ALA A 248 -5.57 -13.52 3.59
CA ALA A 248 -5.52 -14.96 3.43
C ALA A 248 -6.79 -15.59 4.00
N ARG A 249 -7.39 -16.50 3.22
CA ARG A 249 -8.61 -17.22 3.62
C ARG A 249 -8.44 -17.95 4.95
N GLN A 250 -7.26 -18.55 5.17
CA GLN A 250 -6.94 -19.25 6.42
C GLN A 250 -6.95 -18.29 7.61
N THR A 251 -6.31 -17.13 7.52
CA THR A 251 -6.35 -16.08 8.57
C THR A 251 -7.78 -15.69 8.95
N LEU A 252 -8.62 -15.46 7.95
CA LEU A 252 -10.01 -15.04 8.17
C LEU A 252 -10.84 -16.14 8.87
N LEU A 253 -10.62 -17.40 8.50
CA LEU A 253 -11.28 -18.55 9.12
C LEU A 253 -10.79 -18.80 10.54
N GLU A 254 -9.48 -18.74 10.78
CA GLU A 254 -8.90 -18.94 12.10
C GLU A 254 -9.35 -17.87 13.08
N ALA A 255 -9.39 -16.61 12.65
CA ALA A 255 -9.90 -15.52 13.47
C ALA A 255 -11.38 -15.70 13.84
N LEU A 256 -12.21 -16.15 12.89
CA LEU A 256 -13.62 -16.47 13.14
C LEU A 256 -13.77 -17.68 14.08
N ALA A 257 -13.03 -18.77 13.84
CA ALA A 257 -13.05 -19.96 14.69
C ALA A 257 -12.60 -19.64 16.13
N TRP A 258 -11.62 -18.76 16.27
CA TRP A 258 -11.16 -18.29 17.58
C TRP A 258 -12.21 -17.49 18.35
N MET A 259 -13.03 -16.70 17.63
CA MET A 259 -14.16 -15.99 18.24
C MET A 259 -15.23 -16.95 18.76
N GLU A 260 -15.51 -18.02 18.01
CA GLU A 260 -16.44 -19.09 18.39
C GLU A 260 -15.86 -20.03 19.47
N GLY A 261 -14.53 -20.08 19.61
CA GLY A 261 -13.84 -20.99 20.53
C GLY A 261 -13.78 -22.44 20.02
N VAL A 262 -13.70 -22.62 18.69
CA VAL A 262 -13.69 -23.92 18.01
C VAL A 262 -12.52 -24.04 17.04
N ASP A 263 -12.33 -25.22 16.44
CA ASP A 263 -11.41 -25.38 15.31
C ASP A 263 -12.09 -24.93 13.99
N PRO A 264 -11.32 -24.43 13.00
CA PRO A 264 -11.90 -23.95 11.74
C PRO A 264 -12.72 -25.00 10.96
N SER A 265 -12.42 -26.28 11.17
CA SER A 265 -13.16 -27.40 10.57
C SER A 265 -14.58 -27.58 11.11
N GLU A 266 -14.88 -27.00 12.28
CA GLU A 266 -16.19 -27.08 12.94
C GLU A 266 -17.12 -25.94 12.51
N LEU A 267 -16.62 -24.95 11.79
CA LEU A 267 -17.43 -23.84 11.28
C LEU A 267 -18.40 -24.33 10.20
N ASP A 268 -19.71 -24.13 10.42
CA ASP A 268 -20.75 -24.46 9.45
C ASP A 268 -20.87 -23.39 8.36
N ALA A 269 -20.53 -23.77 7.12
CA ALA A 269 -20.63 -22.94 5.91
C ALA A 269 -20.27 -21.44 6.09
N PRO A 270 -19.08 -21.11 6.66
CA PRO A 270 -18.81 -19.74 7.06
C PRO A 270 -18.68 -18.80 5.86
N PHE A 271 -19.22 -17.60 5.99
CA PHE A 271 -18.90 -16.52 5.06
C PHE A 271 -17.45 -16.08 5.28
N VAL A 272 -16.70 -15.91 4.20
CA VAL A 272 -15.34 -15.34 4.23
C VAL A 272 -15.23 -14.29 3.13
N ASP A 273 -14.72 -13.11 3.46
CA ASP A 273 -14.47 -12.05 2.49
C ASP A 273 -13.21 -12.33 1.65
N ALA A 274 -13.30 -13.32 0.77
CA ALA A 274 -12.25 -13.70 -0.17
C ALA A 274 -12.17 -12.73 -1.36
N ARG A 275 -11.89 -11.46 -1.09
CA ARG A 275 -11.86 -10.38 -2.11
C ARG A 275 -10.70 -10.44 -3.10
N GLY A 276 -9.66 -11.23 -2.84
CA GLY A 276 -8.42 -11.30 -3.64
C GLY A 276 -8.63 -11.48 -5.16
N PRO A 277 -9.34 -12.52 -5.62
CA PRO A 277 -9.60 -12.73 -7.05
C PRO A 277 -10.34 -11.56 -7.71
N TRP A 278 -11.28 -10.94 -6.99
CA TRP A 278 -12.05 -9.81 -7.50
C TRP A 278 -11.22 -8.52 -7.56
N LEU A 279 -10.34 -8.28 -6.59
CA LEU A 279 -9.34 -7.22 -6.66
C LEU A 279 -8.41 -7.43 -7.87
N GLY A 280 -7.94 -8.67 -8.08
CA GLY A 280 -7.14 -9.03 -9.25
C GLY A 280 -7.87 -8.71 -10.57
N LEU A 281 -9.12 -9.15 -10.70
CA LEU A 281 -9.95 -8.85 -11.87
C LEU A 281 -10.17 -7.34 -12.06
N LEU A 282 -10.42 -6.60 -10.97
CA LEU A 282 -10.62 -5.16 -11.00
C LEU A 282 -9.39 -4.42 -11.51
N PHE A 283 -8.22 -4.66 -10.91
CA PHE A 283 -6.98 -3.97 -11.30
C PHE A 283 -6.48 -4.40 -12.68
N LEU A 284 -6.64 -5.67 -13.07
CA LEU A 284 -6.36 -6.12 -14.44
C LEU A 284 -7.29 -5.44 -15.44
N GLY A 285 -8.58 -5.32 -15.12
CA GLY A 285 -9.55 -4.57 -15.93
C GLY A 285 -9.17 -3.10 -16.07
N ILE A 286 -8.79 -2.43 -14.99
CA ILE A 286 -8.32 -1.04 -15.02
C ILE A 286 -7.07 -0.92 -15.92
N ILE A 287 -6.05 -1.75 -15.69
CA ILE A 287 -4.82 -1.70 -16.51
C ILE A 287 -5.12 -1.99 -18.00
N ALA A 288 -6.00 -2.95 -18.29
CA ALA A 288 -6.41 -3.27 -19.66
C ALA A 288 -7.19 -2.12 -20.32
N LEU A 289 -8.08 -1.45 -19.59
CA LEU A 289 -8.85 -0.30 -20.06
C LEU A 289 -7.94 0.92 -20.33
N ALA A 290 -6.85 1.06 -19.60
CA ALA A 290 -5.89 2.14 -19.80
C ALA A 290 -5.28 2.11 -21.21
N TRP A 291 -5.03 0.93 -21.79
CA TRP A 291 -4.43 0.83 -23.13
C TRP A 291 -5.21 1.58 -24.23
N PRO A 292 -6.50 1.28 -24.49
CA PRO A 292 -7.26 1.98 -25.52
C PRO A 292 -7.48 3.46 -25.18
N LEU A 293 -7.65 3.81 -23.89
CA LEU A 293 -7.84 5.20 -23.46
C LEU A 293 -6.59 6.06 -23.66
N MET A 294 -5.41 5.59 -23.22
CA MET A 294 -4.15 6.32 -23.42
C MET A 294 -3.80 6.44 -24.90
N ARG A 295 -4.17 5.45 -25.72
CA ARG A 295 -4.03 5.48 -27.19
C ARG A 295 -5.00 6.43 -27.90
N ALA A 296 -6.00 6.96 -27.19
CA ALA A 296 -6.96 7.94 -27.71
C ALA A 296 -6.60 9.39 -27.34
N LEU A 297 -5.53 9.60 -26.55
CA LEU A 297 -5.04 10.93 -26.19
C LEU A 297 -4.64 11.73 -27.45
N PRO A 298 -4.80 13.07 -27.42
CA PRO A 298 -4.46 13.92 -28.56
C PRO A 298 -2.95 13.89 -28.82
N ARG A 299 -2.56 13.94 -30.10
CA ARG A 299 -1.14 14.14 -30.47
C ARG A 299 -0.69 15.52 -29.99
N VAL A 300 0.44 15.56 -29.31
CA VAL A 300 1.04 16.78 -28.75
C VAL A 300 2.18 17.29 -29.62
N THR A 301 3.02 16.38 -30.13
CA THR A 301 4.13 16.68 -31.02
C THR A 301 4.27 15.63 -32.12
N ASP A 302 4.72 16.10 -33.29
CA ASP A 302 5.07 15.27 -34.44
C ASP A 302 6.24 15.95 -35.19
N PRO A 303 7.43 15.33 -35.27
CA PRO A 303 7.79 14.01 -34.73
C PRO A 303 7.82 13.93 -33.20
N PRO A 304 7.90 12.70 -32.62
CA PRO A 304 8.05 12.50 -31.19
C PRO A 304 9.30 13.19 -30.62
N ARG A 305 9.23 13.59 -29.35
CA ARG A 305 10.35 14.19 -28.61
C ARG A 305 11.01 13.21 -27.67
N GLY A 306 12.26 13.50 -27.35
CA GLY A 306 13.08 12.76 -26.41
C GLY A 306 14.55 12.87 -26.81
N SER A 307 15.42 12.18 -26.09
CA SER A 307 16.86 12.24 -26.36
C SER A 307 17.33 11.31 -27.49
N ASP A 308 16.53 10.30 -27.88
CA ASP A 308 16.90 9.28 -28.88
C ASP A 308 18.29 8.67 -28.64
N MET A 309 18.64 8.52 -27.36
CA MET A 309 20.01 8.33 -26.96
C MET A 309 20.45 6.86 -27.10
N PRO A 310 21.49 6.53 -27.89
CA PRO A 310 21.99 5.16 -27.99
C PRO A 310 22.65 4.71 -26.67
N TRP A 311 22.86 3.40 -26.50
CA TRP A 311 23.39 2.82 -25.27
C TRP A 311 24.69 3.44 -24.75
N ARG A 312 25.64 3.75 -25.64
CA ARG A 312 26.97 4.28 -25.26
C ARG A 312 26.91 5.58 -24.44
N PRO A 313 26.22 6.65 -24.91
CA PRO A 313 26.00 7.86 -24.11
C PRO A 313 24.93 7.71 -23.01
N LEU A 314 23.97 6.79 -23.16
CA LEU A 314 22.92 6.58 -22.17
C LEU A 314 23.47 5.97 -20.87
N TRP A 315 24.37 4.98 -20.99
CA TRP A 315 24.92 4.25 -19.85
C TRP A 315 25.46 5.16 -18.73
N PRO A 316 26.36 6.13 -18.98
CA PRO A 316 26.89 6.96 -17.89
C PRO A 316 25.82 7.88 -17.28
N VAL A 317 24.85 8.36 -18.07
CA VAL A 317 23.76 9.22 -17.58
C VAL A 317 22.77 8.44 -16.72
N ALA A 318 22.64 7.13 -16.93
CA ALA A 318 21.80 6.25 -16.12
C ALA A 318 22.52 5.71 -14.87
N VAL A 319 23.77 5.27 -15.00
CA VAL A 319 24.51 4.59 -13.91
C VAL A 319 25.03 5.57 -12.86
N VAL A 320 25.55 6.73 -13.26
CA VAL A 320 26.14 7.69 -12.31
C VAL A 320 25.12 8.16 -11.26
N PRO A 321 23.88 8.56 -11.61
CA PRO A 321 22.86 8.89 -10.62
C PRO A 321 22.52 7.74 -9.66
N ALA A 322 22.47 6.50 -10.16
CA ALA A 322 22.14 5.34 -9.34
C ALA A 322 23.18 5.03 -8.25
N VAL A 323 24.45 5.37 -8.49
CA VAL A 323 25.52 5.20 -7.51
C VAL A 323 25.65 6.44 -6.62
N LEU A 324 25.64 7.64 -7.21
CA LEU A 324 25.89 8.86 -6.45
C LEU A 324 24.73 9.27 -5.55
N THR A 325 23.47 9.00 -5.93
CA THR A 325 22.30 9.39 -5.12
C THR A 325 22.36 8.84 -3.70
N PRO A 326 22.47 7.51 -3.46
CA PRO A 326 22.53 6.98 -2.11
C PRO A 326 23.78 7.46 -1.34
N LEU A 327 24.92 7.65 -2.02
CA LEU A 327 26.14 8.17 -1.38
C LEU A 327 26.01 9.62 -0.93
N LEU A 328 25.42 10.48 -1.77
CA LEU A 328 25.18 11.90 -1.45
C LEU A 328 24.15 12.07 -0.34
N LEU A 329 23.16 11.16 -0.26
CA LEU A 329 22.11 11.19 0.75
C LEU A 329 22.45 10.42 2.03
N TRP A 330 23.61 9.75 2.10
CA TRP A 330 23.99 8.96 3.26
C TRP A 330 23.94 9.79 4.54
N GLN A 331 24.60 10.94 4.55
CA GLN A 331 24.73 11.76 5.77
C GLN A 331 23.66 12.86 5.88
N VAL A 332 22.64 12.86 5.01
CA VAL A 332 21.59 13.87 5.05
C VAL A 332 20.60 13.53 6.18
N PRO A 333 20.36 14.45 7.14
CA PRO A 333 19.38 14.23 8.20
C PRO A 333 17.97 14.00 7.64
N LEU A 334 17.23 13.10 8.29
CA LEU A 334 15.81 12.84 8.01
C LEU A 334 14.92 13.68 8.95
N GLY A 335 13.64 13.77 8.63
CA GLY A 335 12.65 14.56 9.37
C GLY A 335 12.27 15.90 8.72
N GLY A 336 12.71 16.16 7.48
CA GLY A 336 12.38 17.40 6.76
C GLY A 336 10.94 17.48 6.24
N LEU A 337 10.28 16.32 6.08
CA LEU A 337 8.84 16.22 5.81
C LEU A 337 8.18 15.46 6.96
N PRO A 338 6.99 15.86 7.44
CA PRO A 338 6.29 15.17 8.53
C PRO A 338 5.60 13.89 8.03
N LEU A 339 6.23 13.15 7.13
CA LEU A 339 5.74 11.90 6.56
C LEU A 339 6.90 10.90 6.58
N LEU A 340 6.81 9.90 7.46
CA LEU A 340 7.92 8.95 7.66
C LEU A 340 8.31 8.29 6.33
N LEU A 341 9.60 8.15 6.02
CA LEU A 341 10.17 7.62 4.77
C LEU A 341 9.93 8.46 3.50
N SER A 342 8.89 9.30 3.48
CA SER A 342 8.59 10.15 2.31
C SER A 342 9.66 11.21 2.09
N ASP A 343 10.29 11.69 3.14
CA ASP A 343 11.43 12.60 3.07
C ASP A 343 12.60 11.98 2.30
N TYR A 344 13.06 10.78 2.70
CA TYR A 344 14.15 10.08 2.04
C TYR A 344 13.80 9.78 0.58
N LEU A 345 12.62 9.21 0.32
CA LEU A 345 12.18 8.89 -1.04
C LEU A 345 12.10 10.14 -1.91
N THR A 346 11.52 11.23 -1.41
CA THR A 346 11.42 12.50 -2.15
C THR A 346 12.81 13.05 -2.49
N MET A 347 13.73 13.05 -1.53
CA MET A 347 15.12 13.46 -1.76
C MET A 347 15.83 12.54 -2.75
N HIS A 348 15.63 11.22 -2.64
CA HIS A 348 16.23 10.24 -3.54
C HIS A 348 15.75 10.45 -4.98
N PHE A 349 14.45 10.62 -5.21
CA PHE A 349 13.92 10.98 -6.52
C PHE A 349 14.47 12.32 -7.02
N ALA A 350 14.51 13.35 -6.17
CA ALA A 350 14.97 14.68 -6.55
C ALA A 350 16.45 14.69 -6.96
N VAL A 351 17.34 14.13 -6.13
CA VAL A 351 18.79 14.07 -6.38
C VAL A 351 19.09 13.17 -7.58
N TYR A 352 18.46 12.00 -7.68
CA TYR A 352 18.64 11.12 -8.83
C TYR A 352 18.23 11.84 -10.12
N GLY A 353 17.02 12.42 -10.15
CA GLY A 353 16.52 13.16 -11.30
C GLY A 353 17.38 14.35 -11.69
N LEU A 354 17.85 15.12 -10.70
CA LEU A 354 18.74 16.25 -10.93
C LEU A 354 20.07 15.80 -11.56
N LEU A 355 20.69 14.74 -11.03
CA LEU A 355 21.93 14.19 -11.59
C LEU A 355 21.72 13.67 -13.02
N THR A 356 20.58 13.03 -13.30
CA THR A 356 20.21 12.63 -14.67
C THR A 356 20.05 13.85 -15.59
N TRP A 357 19.37 14.92 -15.15
CA TRP A 357 19.24 16.17 -15.91
C TRP A 357 20.59 16.84 -16.18
N VAL A 358 21.49 16.88 -15.19
CA VAL A 358 22.86 17.38 -15.36
C VAL A 358 23.60 16.54 -16.40
N GLY A 359 23.47 15.21 -16.37
CA GLY A 359 24.05 14.31 -17.36
C GLY A 359 23.54 14.58 -18.78
N LEU A 360 22.23 14.74 -18.95
CA LEU A 360 21.61 15.11 -20.22
C LEU A 360 22.11 16.47 -20.73
N TRP A 361 22.23 17.47 -19.85
CA TRP A 361 22.73 18.79 -20.19
C TRP A 361 24.21 18.80 -20.58
N LEU A 362 25.06 18.03 -19.91
CA LEU A 362 26.46 17.87 -20.29
C LEU A 362 26.58 17.21 -21.68
N LEU A 363 25.70 16.25 -22.00
CA LEU A 363 25.64 15.66 -23.34
C LEU A 363 25.13 16.66 -24.39
N GLN A 364 24.14 17.50 -24.05
CA GLN A 364 23.71 18.59 -24.93
C GLN A 364 24.89 19.49 -25.30
N ARG A 365 25.72 19.90 -24.32
CA ARG A 365 26.91 20.73 -24.57
C ARG A 365 27.92 20.06 -25.49
N ARG A 366 28.05 18.73 -25.43
CA ARG A 366 29.02 17.97 -26.23
C ARG A 366 28.52 17.60 -27.63
N ARG A 367 27.22 17.32 -27.80
CA ARG A 367 26.64 16.75 -29.03
C ARG A 367 25.63 17.65 -29.73
N GLY A 368 25.04 18.60 -29.01
CA GLY A 368 24.13 19.61 -29.55
C GLY A 368 22.70 19.16 -29.85
N ASN A 369 22.35 17.87 -29.69
CA ASN A 369 21.09 17.32 -30.20
C ASN A 369 20.21 16.58 -29.17
N VAL A 370 20.42 16.79 -27.87
CA VAL A 370 19.66 16.15 -26.77
C VAL A 370 18.35 16.89 -26.46
N PHE A 371 18.34 18.21 -26.58
CA PHE A 371 17.18 19.08 -26.32
C PHE A 371 16.66 19.81 -27.57
N GLY A 372 17.19 19.48 -28.74
CA GLY A 372 16.80 20.05 -30.02
C GLY A 372 17.94 20.79 -30.74
N PRO A 373 17.63 21.50 -31.83
CA PRO A 373 16.28 21.87 -32.27
C PRO A 373 15.47 20.66 -32.78
N PHE A 374 14.25 20.49 -32.27
CA PHE A 374 13.31 19.49 -32.78
C PHE A 374 12.46 20.11 -33.88
N PRO A 375 12.22 19.40 -35.01
CA PRO A 375 11.23 19.83 -35.98
C PRO A 375 9.81 19.73 -35.38
N GLY A 376 8.88 20.53 -35.90
CA GLY A 376 7.48 20.55 -35.46
C GLY A 376 7.19 21.46 -34.26
N ARG A 377 5.89 21.73 -34.02
CA ARG A 377 5.40 22.57 -32.92
C ARG A 377 4.78 21.71 -31.82
N THR A 378 4.86 22.18 -30.57
CA THR A 378 4.06 21.61 -29.47
C THR A 378 2.67 22.20 -29.50
N ALA A 379 1.66 21.35 -29.59
CA ALA A 379 0.28 21.74 -29.31
C ALA A 379 0.07 21.82 -27.79
N TRP A 380 0.35 22.98 -27.19
CA TRP A 380 0.26 23.16 -25.73
C TRP A 380 -1.13 22.86 -25.15
N GLY A 381 -2.21 23.16 -25.88
CA GLY A 381 -3.57 22.78 -25.47
C GLY A 381 -3.78 21.26 -25.44
N ALA A 382 -3.24 20.53 -26.43
CA ALA A 382 -3.26 19.07 -26.43
C ALA A 382 -2.39 18.49 -25.32
N LEU A 383 -1.24 19.10 -25.02
CA LEU A 383 -0.39 18.72 -23.89
C LEU A 383 -1.17 18.79 -22.58
N LEU A 384 -1.82 19.93 -22.32
CA LEU A 384 -2.61 20.14 -21.10
C LEU A 384 -3.72 19.10 -20.97
N VAL A 385 -4.53 18.92 -22.02
CA VAL A 385 -5.61 17.91 -22.02
C VAL A 385 -5.06 16.51 -21.78
N ALA A 386 -3.97 16.14 -22.46
CA ALA A 386 -3.37 14.82 -22.30
C ALA A 386 -2.82 14.59 -20.89
N VAL A 387 -2.16 15.61 -20.30
CA VAL A 387 -1.66 15.58 -18.93
C VAL A 387 -2.81 15.41 -17.94
N CYS A 388 -3.87 16.21 -18.07
CA CYS A 388 -5.03 16.11 -17.18
C CYS A 388 -5.66 14.72 -17.26
N LEU A 389 -5.97 14.22 -18.46
CA LEU A 389 -6.61 12.91 -18.62
C LEU A 389 -5.72 11.75 -18.12
N ALA A 390 -4.44 11.75 -18.46
CA ALA A 390 -3.50 10.72 -18.03
C ALA A 390 -3.30 10.74 -16.51
N THR A 391 -3.20 11.93 -15.91
CA THR A 391 -3.04 12.09 -14.46
C THR A 391 -4.31 11.68 -13.72
N THR A 392 -5.48 12.18 -14.13
CA THR A 392 -6.76 11.82 -13.52
C THR A 392 -6.99 10.32 -13.58
N TYR A 393 -6.73 9.69 -14.72
CA TYR A 393 -6.86 8.24 -14.86
C TYR A 393 -5.84 7.51 -13.98
N GLY A 394 -4.55 7.87 -14.10
CA GLY A 394 -3.47 7.25 -13.35
C GLY A 394 -3.66 7.36 -11.84
N THR A 395 -4.25 8.45 -11.33
CA THR A 395 -4.44 8.64 -9.90
C THR A 395 -5.78 8.07 -9.42
N LEU A 396 -6.91 8.42 -10.06
CA LEU A 396 -8.23 8.09 -9.54
C LEU A 396 -8.72 6.71 -9.94
N ALA A 397 -8.43 6.24 -11.16
CA ALA A 397 -8.90 4.92 -11.61
C ALA A 397 -8.28 3.79 -10.78
N VAL A 398 -7.04 3.98 -10.30
CA VAL A 398 -6.35 3.05 -9.41
C VAL A 398 -6.61 3.40 -7.94
N GLY A 399 -6.53 4.68 -7.58
CA GLY A 399 -6.59 5.12 -6.19
C GLY A 399 -7.96 4.96 -5.52
N LEU A 400 -9.07 5.14 -6.25
CA LEU A 400 -10.42 4.97 -5.67
C LEU A 400 -10.69 3.51 -5.27
N PRO A 401 -10.43 2.50 -6.12
CA PRO A 401 -10.49 1.09 -5.70
C PRO A 401 -9.58 0.74 -4.53
N ILE A 402 -8.34 1.26 -4.50
CA ILE A 402 -7.43 1.04 -3.37
C ILE A 402 -8.07 1.59 -2.09
N HIS A 403 -8.56 2.83 -2.12
CA HIS A 403 -9.24 3.44 -0.98
C HIS A 403 -10.44 2.63 -0.49
N ALA A 404 -11.26 2.14 -1.40
CA ALA A 404 -12.48 1.44 -1.07
C ALA A 404 -12.22 0.04 -0.47
N PHE A 405 -11.26 -0.70 -1.03
CA PHE A 405 -11.17 -2.15 -0.80
C PHE A 405 -9.82 -2.66 -0.29
N VAL A 406 -8.77 -1.82 -0.25
CA VAL A 406 -7.40 -2.25 0.10
C VAL A 406 -6.84 -1.46 1.28
N THR A 407 -6.76 -0.14 1.19
CA THR A 407 -6.24 0.71 2.28
C THR A 407 -6.60 2.18 2.02
N GLY A 408 -6.69 3.00 3.06
CA GLY A 408 -6.94 4.42 3.00
C GLY A 408 -5.99 5.14 2.05
N TYR A 409 -6.49 5.51 0.88
CA TYR A 409 -5.71 6.13 -0.19
C TYR A 409 -6.20 7.53 -0.63
N LEU A 410 -7.07 8.14 0.18
CA LEU A 410 -7.54 9.51 -0.02
C LEU A 410 -6.86 10.41 1.00
N PRO A 411 -6.29 11.55 0.57
CA PRO A 411 -5.54 12.42 1.46
C PRO A 411 -6.48 13.25 2.34
N ILE A 412 -6.07 13.42 3.60
CA ILE A 412 -6.62 14.43 4.50
C ILE A 412 -5.92 15.78 4.27
N PRO A 413 -6.51 16.92 4.67
CA PRO A 413 -5.92 18.24 4.47
C PRO A 413 -4.47 18.36 4.97
N GLU A 414 -4.16 17.73 6.11
CA GLU A 414 -2.84 17.71 6.75
C GLU A 414 -1.76 17.05 5.88
N ARG A 415 -2.18 16.16 4.96
CA ARG A 415 -1.30 15.47 4.01
C ARG A 415 -1.18 16.21 2.68
N LEU A 416 -2.28 16.83 2.24
CA LEU A 416 -2.34 17.54 0.95
C LEU A 416 -1.33 18.68 0.85
N VAL A 417 -0.99 19.34 1.96
CA VAL A 417 -0.02 20.44 1.96
C VAL A 417 1.38 20.00 1.53
N TRP A 418 1.73 18.72 1.72
CA TRP A 418 3.05 18.16 1.38
C TRP A 418 3.11 17.59 -0.04
N LEU A 419 1.96 17.33 -0.66
CA LEU A 419 1.88 16.78 -2.01
C LEU A 419 2.70 17.58 -3.05
N PRO A 420 2.69 18.93 -3.08
CA PRO A 420 3.49 19.68 -4.06
C PRO A 420 4.99 19.47 -3.93
N VAL A 421 5.51 19.32 -2.70
CA VAL A 421 6.94 19.10 -2.45
C VAL A 421 7.36 17.70 -2.90
N ILE A 422 6.57 16.68 -2.54
CA ILE A 422 6.80 15.31 -2.99
C ILE A 422 6.71 15.23 -4.52
N PHE A 423 5.69 15.87 -5.11
CA PHE A 423 5.50 15.92 -6.55
C PHE A 423 6.68 16.56 -7.26
N LEU A 424 7.26 17.64 -6.73
CA LEU A 424 8.44 18.26 -7.34
C LEU A 424 9.63 17.27 -7.35
N GLY A 425 9.85 16.54 -6.27
CA GLY A 425 10.91 15.52 -6.18
C GLY A 425 10.71 14.38 -7.17
N THR A 426 9.51 13.78 -7.21
CA THR A 426 9.20 12.69 -8.15
C THR A 426 9.20 13.17 -9.61
N LEU A 427 8.75 14.40 -9.87
CA LEU A 427 8.73 14.99 -11.21
C LEU A 427 10.14 15.15 -11.77
N LEU A 428 11.13 15.55 -10.96
CA LEU A 428 12.52 15.67 -11.41
C LEU A 428 13.02 14.34 -11.97
N PHE A 429 12.78 13.23 -11.27
CA PHE A 429 13.16 11.90 -11.73
C PHE A 429 12.39 11.46 -12.98
N PHE A 430 11.06 11.42 -12.92
CA PHE A 430 10.28 10.88 -14.03
C PHE A 430 10.40 11.73 -15.30
N SER A 431 10.57 13.05 -15.19
CA SER A 431 10.81 13.91 -16.34
C SER A 431 12.19 13.66 -16.97
N ALA A 432 13.24 13.49 -16.16
CA ALA A 432 14.59 13.19 -16.66
C ALA A 432 14.64 11.81 -17.32
N ASP A 433 14.05 10.80 -16.67
CA ASP A 433 14.04 9.42 -17.11
C ASP A 433 13.19 9.22 -18.37
N GLU A 434 11.99 9.82 -18.45
CA GLU A 434 11.18 9.79 -19.66
C GLU A 434 11.89 10.56 -20.79
N TRP A 435 12.64 11.63 -20.52
CA TRP A 435 13.42 12.29 -21.57
C TRP A 435 14.60 11.43 -22.06
N LEU A 436 15.29 10.77 -21.14
CA LEU A 436 16.45 9.90 -21.43
C LEU A 436 16.03 8.65 -22.23
N THR A 437 14.87 8.07 -21.94
CA THR A 437 14.47 6.76 -22.47
C THR A 437 13.55 6.83 -23.69
N ARG A 438 13.05 8.02 -24.05
CA ARG A 438 12.12 8.23 -25.18
C ARG A 438 12.76 8.96 -26.36
N GLY A 439 12.06 8.93 -27.49
CA GLY A 439 12.45 9.54 -28.75
C GLY A 439 11.69 8.92 -29.93
N GLU A 440 12.02 9.33 -31.16
CA GLU A 440 11.46 8.79 -32.40
C GLU A 440 11.89 7.33 -32.65
N THR A 441 13.17 7.04 -32.44
CA THR A 441 13.75 5.70 -32.61
C THR A 441 13.80 4.93 -31.30
N GLY A 442 14.09 5.62 -30.18
CA GLY A 442 14.15 5.07 -28.83
C GLY A 442 15.17 3.94 -28.64
N THR A 443 15.81 3.87 -27.48
CA THR A 443 16.69 2.74 -27.17
C THR A 443 15.90 1.60 -26.53
N THR A 444 15.71 0.51 -27.26
CA THR A 444 15.03 -0.70 -26.77
C THR A 444 15.69 -1.19 -25.48
N GLY A 445 14.87 -1.40 -24.44
CA GLY A 445 15.33 -1.86 -23.13
C GLY A 445 15.82 -0.75 -22.17
N ALA A 446 16.02 0.48 -22.65
CA ALA A 446 16.51 1.58 -21.80
C ALA A 446 15.60 1.85 -20.59
N TYR A 447 14.28 1.87 -20.81
CA TYR A 447 13.31 2.08 -19.72
C TYR A 447 13.41 1.01 -18.63
N PHE A 448 13.53 -0.26 -19.00
CA PHE A 448 13.68 -1.34 -18.01
C PHE A 448 15.01 -1.18 -17.25
N PHE A 449 16.09 -0.88 -17.97
CA PHE A 449 17.42 -0.70 -17.39
C PHE A 449 17.46 0.43 -16.36
N THR A 450 16.89 1.60 -16.67
CA THR A 450 16.87 2.74 -15.73
C THR A 450 16.03 2.45 -14.49
N LYS A 451 14.91 1.71 -14.61
CA LYS A 451 14.12 1.28 -13.43
C LYS A 451 14.84 0.25 -12.57
N MET A 452 15.56 -0.70 -13.17
CA MET A 452 16.42 -1.61 -12.41
C MET A 452 17.52 -0.85 -11.66
N LEU A 453 18.16 0.12 -12.30
CA LEU A 453 19.15 0.97 -11.65
C LEU A 453 18.56 1.81 -10.52
N PHE A 454 17.34 2.35 -10.67
CA PHE A 454 16.66 3.05 -9.60
C PHE A 454 16.35 2.14 -8.41
N LEU A 455 15.85 0.92 -8.66
CA LEU A 455 15.62 -0.07 -7.60
C LEU A 455 16.92 -0.48 -6.89
N LEU A 456 18.01 -0.71 -7.64
CA LEU A 456 19.33 -1.00 -7.06
C LEU A 456 19.89 0.18 -6.26
N SER A 457 19.61 1.42 -6.70
CA SER A 457 19.96 2.64 -5.97
C SER A 457 19.24 2.70 -4.61
N LEU A 458 17.97 2.30 -4.55
CA LEU A 458 17.24 2.17 -3.28
C LEU A 458 17.78 1.03 -2.41
N VAL A 459 18.15 -0.11 -2.98
CA VAL A 459 18.82 -1.19 -2.21
C VAL A 459 20.14 -0.70 -1.63
N GLY A 460 20.93 0.04 -2.41
CA GLY A 460 22.16 0.68 -1.93
C GLY A 460 21.90 1.68 -0.80
N ALA A 461 20.82 2.46 -0.89
CA ALA A 461 20.39 3.36 0.17
C ALA A 461 20.08 2.63 1.48
N VAL A 462 19.27 1.56 1.42
CA VAL A 462 18.95 0.73 2.59
C VAL A 462 20.21 0.14 3.19
N GLY A 463 21.15 -0.35 2.36
CA GLY A 463 22.41 -0.90 2.85
C GLY A 463 23.29 0.11 3.61
N LEU A 464 23.19 1.41 3.28
CA LEU A 464 23.94 2.47 3.97
C LEU A 464 23.26 2.97 5.26
N ARG A 465 21.93 2.79 5.37
CA ARG A 465 21.08 3.38 6.41
C ARG A 465 20.00 2.38 6.84
N LEU A 466 20.43 1.20 7.28
CA LEU A 466 19.52 0.09 7.53
C LEU A 466 18.54 0.42 8.66
N GLU A 467 19.00 1.05 9.73
CA GLU A 467 18.19 1.39 10.90
C GLU A 467 17.04 2.35 10.55
N GLU A 468 17.27 3.30 9.64
CA GLU A 468 16.24 4.28 9.28
C GLU A 468 15.38 3.84 8.08
N LEU A 469 15.93 3.00 7.19
CA LEU A 469 15.29 2.64 5.92
C LEU A 469 14.87 1.16 5.83
N PHE A 470 14.97 0.36 6.89
CA PHE A 470 14.59 -1.06 6.83
C PHE A 470 13.15 -1.27 6.33
N PHE A 471 12.22 -0.36 6.66
CA PHE A 471 10.84 -0.47 6.20
C PHE A 471 10.70 -0.37 4.67
N LEU A 472 11.66 0.26 3.99
CA LEU A 472 11.72 0.31 2.52
C LEU A 472 11.83 -1.10 1.91
N ILE A 473 12.39 -2.08 2.64
CA ILE A 473 12.45 -3.49 2.23
C ILE A 473 11.04 -4.06 2.06
N ILE A 474 10.13 -3.77 2.99
CA ILE A 474 8.76 -4.29 2.99
C ILE A 474 7.96 -3.71 1.81
N ILE A 475 8.14 -2.43 1.51
CA ILE A 475 7.42 -1.76 0.40
C ILE A 475 8.12 -1.89 -0.96
N PHE A 476 9.32 -2.47 -1.02
CA PHE A 476 10.08 -2.63 -2.26
C PHE A 476 9.30 -3.34 -3.38
N PRO A 477 8.56 -4.45 -3.12
CA PRO A 477 7.72 -5.08 -4.14
C PRO A 477 6.63 -4.14 -4.67
N ALA A 478 6.02 -3.32 -3.80
CA ALA A 478 5.00 -2.35 -4.21
C ALA A 478 5.60 -1.26 -5.12
N ILE A 479 6.82 -0.78 -4.84
CA ILE A 479 7.54 0.17 -5.72
C ILE A 479 7.82 -0.49 -7.08
N ALA A 480 8.28 -1.74 -7.10
CA ALA A 480 8.56 -2.45 -8.35
C ALA A 480 7.30 -2.63 -9.21
N VAL A 481 6.17 -3.04 -8.60
CA VAL A 481 4.87 -3.15 -9.27
C VAL A 481 4.40 -1.78 -9.78
N PHE A 482 4.55 -0.72 -8.97
CA PHE A 482 4.23 0.64 -9.40
C PHE A 482 5.02 1.05 -10.65
N LEU A 483 6.35 0.90 -10.64
CA LEU A 483 7.21 1.28 -11.78
C LEU A 483 6.91 0.48 -13.06
N LEU A 484 6.48 -0.78 -12.91
CA LEU A 484 6.05 -1.64 -14.01
C LEU A 484 4.73 -1.15 -14.61
N VAL A 485 3.68 -1.04 -13.78
CA VAL A 485 2.33 -0.66 -14.23
C VAL A 485 2.33 0.75 -14.79
N TYR A 486 2.85 1.72 -14.04
CA TYR A 486 2.89 3.12 -14.48
C TYR A 486 3.86 3.35 -15.64
N GLY A 487 4.89 2.51 -15.79
CA GLY A 487 5.74 2.51 -16.97
C GLY A 487 5.03 2.10 -18.25
N LEU A 488 4.12 1.14 -18.15
CA LEU A 488 3.26 0.72 -19.25
C LEU A 488 2.30 1.85 -19.64
N LEU A 489 1.66 2.49 -18.66
CA LEU A 489 0.79 3.65 -18.87
C LEU A 489 1.56 4.82 -19.51
N ALA A 490 2.76 5.14 -19.02
CA ALA A 490 3.61 6.18 -19.59
C ALA A 490 4.02 5.86 -21.03
N ARG A 491 4.33 4.58 -21.34
CA ARG A 491 4.62 4.15 -22.71
C ARG A 491 3.43 4.32 -23.64
N TRP A 492 2.23 3.93 -23.23
CA TRP A 492 1.03 4.09 -24.05
C TRP A 492 0.70 5.56 -24.29
N THR A 493 0.85 6.38 -23.24
CA THR A 493 0.69 7.83 -23.28
C THR A 493 1.69 8.48 -24.24
N PHE A 494 2.97 8.12 -24.16
CA PHE A 494 4.01 8.61 -25.08
C PHE A 494 3.72 8.22 -26.52
N THR A 495 3.27 6.98 -26.76
CA THR A 495 2.96 6.50 -28.12
C THR A 495 1.83 7.30 -28.78
N ALA A 496 0.86 7.79 -28.00
CA ALA A 496 -0.23 8.61 -28.51
C ALA A 496 0.16 10.08 -28.67
N THR A 497 0.87 10.64 -27.68
CA THR A 497 1.12 12.08 -27.57
C THR A 497 2.40 12.53 -28.27
N GLY A 498 3.41 11.65 -28.34
CA GLY A 498 4.74 11.96 -28.82
C GLY A 498 5.58 12.82 -27.86
N HIS A 499 5.10 13.11 -26.65
CA HIS A 499 5.77 14.02 -25.71
C HIS A 499 6.07 13.34 -24.36
N PRO A 500 7.34 13.28 -23.89
CA PRO A 500 7.71 12.59 -22.65
C PRO A 500 7.02 13.13 -21.40
N LEU A 501 6.83 14.45 -21.33
CA LEU A 501 6.24 15.10 -20.14
C LEU A 501 4.83 14.62 -19.77
N VAL A 502 4.03 14.13 -20.73
CA VAL A 502 2.66 13.69 -20.41
C VAL A 502 2.69 12.49 -19.47
N GLY A 503 3.49 11.48 -19.82
CA GLY A 503 3.72 10.32 -18.96
C GLY A 503 4.44 10.71 -17.68
N ALA A 504 5.49 11.52 -17.77
CA ALA A 504 6.28 11.91 -16.61
C ALA A 504 5.44 12.61 -15.52
N ILE A 505 4.61 13.58 -15.90
CA ILE A 505 3.77 14.33 -14.95
C ILE A 505 2.72 13.40 -14.34
N ALA A 506 2.04 12.59 -15.14
CA ALA A 506 1.00 11.69 -14.66
C ALA A 506 1.55 10.66 -13.65
N VAL A 507 2.69 10.05 -13.96
CA VAL A 507 3.33 9.07 -13.07
C VAL A 507 3.89 9.74 -11.81
N ALA A 508 4.56 10.89 -11.95
CA ALA A 508 5.10 11.64 -10.81
C ALA A 508 3.99 12.05 -9.83
N PHE A 509 2.87 12.54 -10.36
CA PHE A 509 1.73 12.95 -9.54
C PHE A 509 1.06 11.76 -8.85
N SER A 510 0.82 10.65 -9.57
CA SER A 510 0.27 9.43 -8.97
C SER A 510 1.16 8.86 -7.87
N LEU A 511 2.49 8.86 -8.05
CA LEU A 511 3.40 8.42 -7.00
C LEU A 511 3.37 9.37 -5.80
N ALA A 512 3.43 10.68 -6.06
CA ALA A 512 3.41 11.68 -4.99
C ALA A 512 2.11 11.61 -4.18
N TRP A 513 0.98 11.37 -4.85
CA TRP A 513 -0.30 11.09 -4.19
C TRP A 513 -0.19 9.88 -3.26
N GLY A 514 0.27 8.74 -3.76
CA GLY A 514 0.46 7.52 -2.98
C GLY A 514 1.39 7.71 -1.77
N MET A 515 2.54 8.36 -1.97
CA MET A 515 3.47 8.67 -0.89
C MET A 515 2.83 9.57 0.18
N SER A 516 2.06 10.59 -0.23
CA SER A 516 1.43 11.52 0.71
C SER A 516 0.38 10.86 1.63
N VAL A 517 -0.28 9.79 1.15
CA VAL A 517 -1.39 9.13 1.87
C VAL A 517 -0.97 7.89 2.65
N THR A 518 -0.01 7.12 2.15
CA THR A 518 0.34 5.81 2.72
C THR A 518 1.24 5.92 3.95
N PHE A 519 2.19 6.84 3.94
CA PHE A 519 3.17 6.94 5.01
C PHE A 519 2.65 7.71 6.22
N PRO A 520 2.98 7.30 7.45
CA PRO A 520 2.44 7.97 8.62
C PRO A 520 2.86 9.43 8.73
N LEU A 521 1.89 10.27 9.11
CA LEU A 521 2.11 11.65 9.51
C LEU A 521 2.83 11.65 10.86
N VAL A 522 3.99 12.28 10.97
CA VAL A 522 4.82 12.30 12.20
C VAL A 522 4.99 13.71 12.75
N GLY A 523 5.20 13.82 14.06
CA GLY A 523 5.37 15.09 14.75
C GLY A 523 5.81 14.91 16.19
N ASP A 524 6.41 15.96 16.74
CA ASP A 524 6.97 16.00 18.10
C ASP A 524 5.92 16.19 19.20
#